data_AF-A0A1Y3ERV5-F1
#
_entry.id   AF-A0A1Y3ERV5-F1
#
_cell.length_a   1.000
_cell.length_b   1.000
_cell.length_c   1.000
_cell.angle_alpha   90.00
_cell.angle_beta   90.00
_cell.angle_gamma   90.00
#
_symmetry.space_group_name_H-M   'P 1'
#
loop_
_entity.id
_entity.type
_entity.pdbx_description
1 polymer ?
#
loop_
_entity_poly.entity_id
_entity_poly.type
_entity_poly.pdbx_seq_one_letter_code
_entity_poly.pdbx_strand_id
1 'polypeptide(L)'
;IYLFILVENEDHCDFLKLRAALIRVNIAHLVDRTHTLLYEKYRCVRLKELGVKDGDIGPGMMQAYKMRKSELLAQVQSTESEVRERFVQKIKAKELELKEKEREIQEKMETQNREFQLEMQRLDEKCRQVDKEMMDFEHAKQQFLLTKTKKK
;
A
#
# COMPACT_ATOMS: atom_id res chain seq x y z
N ILE A 1 -71.85 19.54 38.64
CA ILE A 1 -71.72 18.08 38.75
C ILE A 1 -70.86 17.64 37.57
N TYR A 2 -69.58 17.34 37.81
CA TYR A 2 -68.68 16.84 36.75
C TYR A 2 -69.03 15.37 36.48
N LEU A 3 -69.54 15.05 35.30
CA LEU A 3 -69.75 13.66 34.89
C LEU A 3 -68.39 13.11 34.41
N PHE A 4 -67.79 12.22 35.21
CA PHE A 4 -66.56 11.52 34.81
C PHE A 4 -66.89 10.46 33.75
N ILE A 5 -66.44 10.67 32.50
CA ILE A 5 -66.44 9.63 31.47
C ILE A 5 -65.27 8.69 31.75
N LEU A 6 -65.55 7.59 32.43
CA LEU A 6 -64.61 6.49 32.63
C LEU A 6 -64.40 5.67 31.35
N VAL A 7 -63.16 5.63 30.85
CA VAL A 7 -62.76 4.90 29.62
C VAL A 7 -62.90 3.38 29.75
N GLU A 8 -62.93 2.87 30.99
CA GLU A 8 -63.16 1.45 31.30
C GLU A 8 -64.62 1.12 31.59
N ASN A 9 -65.54 2.08 31.41
CA ASN A 9 -66.97 1.82 31.50
C ASN A 9 -67.54 1.59 30.09
N GLU A 10 -68.10 0.41 29.84
CA GLU A 10 -68.71 0.04 28.55
C GLU A 10 -69.92 0.93 28.19
N ASP A 11 -70.57 1.55 29.18
CA ASP A 11 -71.69 2.49 28.96
C ASP A 11 -71.23 3.88 28.52
N HIS A 12 -69.94 4.18 28.67
CA HIS A 12 -69.37 5.49 28.41
C HIS A 12 -68.56 5.54 27.10
N CYS A 13 -67.92 4.43 26.70
CA CYS A 13 -67.26 4.31 25.40
C CYS A 13 -66.97 2.85 25.00
N ASP A 14 -66.89 2.59 23.69
CA ASP A 14 -66.58 1.26 23.14
C ASP A 14 -65.09 0.87 23.22
N PHE A 15 -64.27 1.58 24.04
CA PHE A 15 -62.83 1.34 24.14
C PHE A 15 -62.50 -0.10 24.57
N LEU A 16 -63.29 -0.70 25.45
CA LEU A 16 -63.08 -2.08 25.89
C LEU A 16 -63.33 -3.10 24.77
N LYS A 17 -64.37 -2.88 23.97
CA LYS A 17 -64.70 -3.71 22.79
C LYS A 17 -63.65 -3.54 21.69
N LEU A 18 -63.20 -2.30 21.46
CA LEU A 18 -62.10 -1.98 20.56
C LEU A 18 -60.80 -2.63 21.04
N ARG A 19 -60.44 -2.51 22.31
CA ARG A 19 -59.22 -3.12 22.88
C ARG A 19 -59.21 -4.64 22.71
N ALA A 20 -60.34 -5.30 22.97
CA ALA A 20 -60.45 -6.76 22.89
C ALA A 20 -60.35 -7.30 21.45
N ALA A 21 -61.04 -6.66 20.50
CA ALA A 21 -61.05 -7.08 19.09
C ALA A 21 -59.81 -6.60 18.32
N LEU A 22 -59.37 -5.36 18.57
CA LEU A 22 -58.30 -4.71 17.80
C LEU A 22 -56.92 -5.17 18.26
N ILE A 23 -56.66 -5.37 19.56
CA ILE A 23 -55.28 -5.68 19.99
C ILE A 23 -54.87 -7.11 19.59
N ARG A 24 -55.71 -8.12 19.83
CA ARG A 24 -55.31 -9.51 19.52
C ARG A 24 -55.34 -9.80 18.02
N VAL A 25 -56.41 -9.42 17.31
CA VAL A 25 -56.54 -9.71 15.87
C VAL A 25 -55.56 -8.85 15.05
N ASN A 26 -55.39 -7.56 15.38
CA ASN A 26 -54.47 -6.71 14.63
C ASN A 26 -53.01 -7.05 14.91
N ILE A 27 -52.62 -7.39 16.15
CA ILE A 27 -51.25 -7.85 16.42
C ILE A 27 -50.99 -9.20 15.73
N ALA A 28 -51.92 -10.16 15.81
CA ALA A 28 -51.76 -11.43 15.10
C ALA A 28 -51.59 -11.22 13.59
N HIS A 29 -52.39 -10.34 13.00
CA HIS A 29 -52.28 -9.99 11.58
C HIS A 29 -50.99 -9.24 11.24
N LEU A 30 -50.50 -8.35 12.13
CA LEU A 30 -49.20 -7.68 11.95
C LEU A 30 -48.04 -8.67 12.01
N VAL A 31 -48.08 -9.61 12.94
CA VAL A 31 -47.08 -10.69 13.05
C VAL A 31 -47.12 -11.56 11.80
N ASP A 32 -48.31 -11.99 11.38
CA ASP A 32 -48.49 -12.82 10.19
C ASP A 32 -47.99 -12.10 8.92
N ARG A 33 -48.41 -10.84 8.70
CA ARG A 33 -47.94 -10.04 7.55
C ARG A 33 -46.43 -9.80 7.59
N THR A 34 -45.86 -9.60 8.77
CA THR A 34 -44.41 -9.44 8.91
C THR A 34 -43.69 -10.73 8.54
N HIS A 35 -44.22 -11.88 8.94
CA HIS A 35 -43.62 -13.17 8.64
C HIS A 35 -43.77 -13.55 7.16
N THR A 36 -45.00 -13.54 6.64
CA THR A 36 -45.33 -14.07 5.31
C THR A 36 -44.89 -13.15 4.17
N LEU A 37 -44.79 -11.84 4.42
CA LEU A 37 -44.43 -10.88 3.38
C LEU A 37 -43.07 -10.23 3.62
N LEU A 38 -42.89 -9.56 4.75
CA LEU A 38 -41.68 -8.75 4.98
C LEU A 38 -40.43 -9.62 5.14
N TYR A 39 -40.52 -10.66 5.98
CA TYR A 39 -39.42 -11.59 6.20
C TYR A 39 -39.13 -12.42 4.96
N GLU A 40 -40.13 -13.00 4.30
CA GLU A 40 -39.90 -13.77 3.08
C GLU A 40 -39.28 -12.93 1.96
N LYS A 41 -39.69 -11.66 1.79
CA LYS A 41 -39.05 -10.77 0.81
C LYS A 41 -37.58 -10.52 1.15
N TYR A 42 -37.25 -10.24 2.41
CA TYR A 42 -35.87 -10.09 2.85
C TYR A 42 -35.08 -11.39 2.64
N ARG A 43 -35.66 -12.54 3.02
CA ARG A 43 -35.06 -13.87 2.90
C ARG A 43 -34.69 -14.19 1.45
N CYS A 44 -35.61 -13.98 0.50
CA CYS A 44 -35.37 -14.19 -0.92
C CYS A 44 -34.24 -13.30 -1.46
N VAL A 45 -34.21 -12.02 -1.08
CA VAL A 45 -33.12 -11.11 -1.49
C VAL A 45 -31.78 -11.57 -0.93
N ARG A 46 -31.71 -11.87 0.37
CA ARG A 46 -30.48 -12.34 1.01
C ARG A 46 -29.98 -13.66 0.44
N LEU A 47 -30.88 -14.61 0.17
CA LEU A 47 -30.51 -15.89 -0.43
C LEU A 47 -29.95 -15.70 -1.85
N LYS A 48 -30.52 -14.79 -2.64
CA LYS A 48 -29.99 -14.44 -3.98
C LYS A 48 -28.62 -13.76 -3.91
N GLU A 49 -28.40 -12.83 -2.98
CA GLU A 49 -27.06 -12.25 -2.75
C GLU A 49 -26.03 -13.33 -2.37
N LEU A 50 -26.46 -14.29 -1.55
CA LEU A 50 -25.70 -15.48 -1.18
C LEU A 50 -25.65 -16.53 -2.31
N GLY A 51 -26.32 -16.31 -3.44
CA GLY A 51 -26.27 -17.15 -4.63
C GLY A 51 -27.01 -18.48 -4.50
N VAL A 52 -27.86 -18.62 -3.47
CA VAL A 52 -28.67 -19.82 -3.23
C VAL A 52 -29.88 -19.79 -4.16
N LYS A 53 -30.11 -20.86 -4.91
CA LYS A 53 -31.23 -20.97 -5.85
C LYS A 53 -32.48 -21.54 -5.16
N ASP A 54 -33.66 -21.21 -5.70
CA ASP A 54 -34.93 -21.75 -5.22
C ASP A 54 -34.96 -23.27 -5.46
N GLY A 55 -34.87 -24.06 -4.38
CA GLY A 55 -34.78 -25.53 -4.42
C GLY A 55 -33.70 -26.12 -3.51
N ASP A 56 -32.76 -25.31 -3.04
CA ASP A 56 -31.64 -25.76 -2.18
C ASP A 56 -32.00 -25.84 -0.68
N ILE A 57 -33.26 -25.62 -0.29
CA ILE A 57 -33.70 -25.58 1.12
C ILE A 57 -33.46 -26.96 1.76
N GLY A 58 -32.37 -27.09 2.52
CA GLY A 58 -31.92 -28.35 3.13
C GLY A 58 -30.41 -28.62 2.93
N PRO A 59 -29.98 -29.89 2.76
CA PRO A 59 -28.57 -30.25 2.59
C PRO A 59 -27.88 -29.56 1.40
N GLY A 60 -28.63 -29.21 0.35
CA GLY A 60 -28.13 -28.49 -0.84
C GLY A 60 -27.59 -27.09 -0.50
N MET A 61 -28.29 -26.33 0.35
CA MET A 61 -27.84 -25.01 0.81
C MET A 61 -26.50 -25.09 1.55
N MET A 62 -26.30 -26.12 2.39
CA MET A 62 -25.03 -26.31 3.09
C MET A 62 -23.87 -26.61 2.13
N GLN A 63 -24.14 -27.38 1.07
CA GLN A 63 -23.14 -27.65 0.02
C GLN A 63 -22.84 -26.40 -0.80
N ALA A 64 -23.85 -25.64 -1.22
CA ALA A 64 -23.68 -24.37 -1.93
C ALA A 64 -22.87 -23.36 -1.12
N TYR A 65 -23.14 -23.25 0.19
CA TYR A 65 -22.37 -22.40 1.09
C TYR A 65 -20.91 -22.85 1.21
N LYS A 66 -20.66 -24.15 1.36
CA LYS A 66 -19.29 -24.70 1.41
C LYS A 66 -18.53 -24.46 0.11
N MET A 67 -19.18 -24.66 -1.04
CA MET A 67 -18.59 -24.44 -2.36
C MET A 67 -18.22 -22.96 -2.54
N ARG A 68 -19.15 -22.04 -2.26
CA ARG A 68 -18.89 -20.60 -2.37
C ARG A 68 -17.82 -20.12 -1.38
N LYS A 69 -17.78 -20.69 -0.17
CA LYS A 69 -16.69 -20.41 0.78
C LYS A 69 -15.34 -20.88 0.22
N SER A 70 -15.30 -22.06 -0.40
CA SER A 70 -14.10 -22.60 -1.04
C SER A 70 -13.63 -21.72 -2.19
N GLU A 71 -14.55 -21.27 -3.05
CA GLU A 71 -14.26 -20.35 -4.16
C GLU A 71 -13.70 -19.02 -3.67
N LEU A 72 -14.30 -18.43 -2.63
CA LEU A 72 -13.82 -17.18 -2.05
C LEU A 72 -12.42 -17.34 -1.45
N LEU A 73 -12.16 -18.46 -0.75
CA LEU A 73 -10.83 -18.76 -0.21
C LEU A 73 -9.80 -18.93 -1.32
N ALA A 74 -10.15 -19.64 -2.40
CA ALA A 74 -9.27 -19.79 -3.57
C ALA A 74 -8.98 -18.44 -4.24
N GLN A 75 -9.99 -17.57 -4.37
CA GLN A 75 -9.82 -16.23 -4.93
C GLN A 75 -8.90 -15.36 -4.07
N VAL A 76 -9.08 -15.40 -2.74
CA VAL A 76 -8.21 -14.69 -1.80
C VAL A 76 -6.77 -15.21 -1.92
N GLN A 77 -6.57 -16.52 -1.97
CA GLN A 77 -5.24 -17.12 -2.10
C GLN A 77 -4.57 -16.78 -3.43
N SER A 78 -5.32 -16.79 -4.54
CA SER A 78 -4.83 -16.37 -5.86
C SER A 78 -4.39 -14.91 -5.84
N THR A 79 -5.25 -14.04 -5.30
CA THR A 79 -4.97 -12.60 -5.19
C THR A 79 -3.75 -12.33 -4.30
N GLU A 80 -3.63 -13.03 -3.17
CA GLU A 80 -2.47 -12.93 -2.28
C GLU A 80 -1.18 -13.36 -2.99
N SER A 81 -1.23 -14.46 -3.76
CA SER A 81 -0.09 -14.94 -4.54
C SER A 81 0.32 -13.93 -5.61
N GLU A 82 -0.62 -13.37 -6.36
CA GLU A 82 -0.35 -12.34 -7.37
C GLU A 82 0.28 -11.08 -6.74
N VAL A 83 -0.23 -10.64 -5.60
CA VAL A 83 0.32 -9.48 -4.87
C VAL A 83 1.75 -9.78 -4.41
N ARG A 84 2.00 -10.97 -3.87
CA ARG A 84 3.32 -11.41 -3.43
C ARG A 84 4.29 -11.48 -4.61
N GLU A 85 3.87 -12.03 -5.74
CA GLU A 85 4.71 -12.15 -6.93
C GLU A 85 5.08 -10.77 -7.49
N ARG A 86 4.10 -9.86 -7.61
CA ARG A 86 4.35 -8.47 -8.03
C ARG A 86 5.31 -7.76 -7.09
N PHE A 87 5.22 -8.02 -5.79
CA PHE A 87 6.14 -7.45 -4.81
C PHE A 87 7.58 -7.98 -5.01
N VAL A 88 7.75 -9.29 -5.19
CA VAL A 88 9.06 -9.90 -5.48
C VAL A 88 9.65 -9.37 -6.78
N GLN A 89 8.85 -9.24 -7.84
CA GLN A 89 9.30 -8.67 -9.12
C GLN A 89 9.76 -7.21 -8.96
N LYS A 90 9.03 -6.40 -8.18
CA LYS A 90 9.44 -5.02 -7.87
C LYS A 90 10.76 -4.95 -7.10
N ILE A 91 10.95 -5.84 -6.12
CA ILE A 91 12.22 -5.92 -5.38
C ILE A 91 13.35 -6.25 -6.35
N LYS A 92 13.22 -7.29 -7.16
CA LYS A 92 14.25 -7.70 -8.12
C LYS A 92 14.58 -6.58 -9.11
N ALA A 93 13.58 -5.86 -9.62
CA ALA A 93 13.78 -4.72 -10.50
C ALA A 93 14.55 -3.59 -9.81
N LYS A 94 14.22 -3.30 -8.54
CA LYS A 94 14.92 -2.27 -7.76
C LYS A 94 16.34 -2.68 -7.37
N GLU A 95 16.57 -3.93 -7.03
CA GLU A 95 17.92 -4.46 -6.77
C GLU A 95 18.79 -4.36 -8.02
N LEU A 96 18.25 -4.68 -9.21
CA LEU A 96 18.96 -4.54 -10.47
C LEU A 96 19.30 -3.07 -10.77
N GLU A 97 18.32 -2.17 -10.62
CA GLU A 97 18.53 -0.72 -10.82
C GLU A 97 19.62 -0.16 -9.88
N LEU A 98 19.60 -0.58 -8.61
CA LEU A 98 20.62 -0.18 -7.64
C LEU A 98 22.01 -0.71 -8.01
N LYS A 99 22.09 -1.96 -8.45
CA LYS A 99 23.35 -2.58 -8.88
C LYS A 99 23.95 -1.88 -10.09
N GLU A 100 23.12 -1.47 -11.06
CA GLU A 100 23.56 -0.70 -12.23
C GLU A 100 24.08 0.68 -11.82
N LYS A 101 23.35 1.39 -10.95
CA LYS A 101 23.78 2.69 -10.42
C LYS A 101 25.08 2.61 -9.62
N GLU A 102 25.24 1.57 -8.80
CA GLU A 102 26.47 1.32 -8.05
C GLU A 102 27.65 1.10 -8.99
N ARG A 103 27.46 0.29 -10.06
CA ARG A 103 28.48 0.09 -11.09
C ARG A 103 28.86 1.39 -11.79
N GLU A 104 27.88 2.22 -12.18
CA GLU A 104 28.15 3.51 -12.82
C GLU A 104 28.93 4.46 -11.90
N ILE A 105 28.61 4.48 -10.61
CA ILE A 105 29.33 5.28 -9.62
C ILE A 105 30.77 4.77 -9.52
N GLN A 106 30.96 3.45 -9.42
CA GLN A 106 32.28 2.84 -9.33
C GLN A 106 33.14 3.18 -10.56
N GLU A 107 32.60 3.05 -11.77
CA GLU A 107 33.29 3.41 -13.02
C GLU A 107 33.68 4.91 -13.06
N LYS A 108 32.80 5.79 -12.58
CA LYS A 108 33.10 7.23 -12.47
C LYS A 108 34.21 7.48 -11.45
N MET A 109 34.17 6.84 -10.29
CA MET A 109 35.20 6.97 -9.27
C MET A 109 36.56 6.48 -9.76
N GLU A 110 36.60 5.37 -10.48
CA GLU A 110 37.83 4.85 -11.09
C GLU A 110 38.40 5.80 -12.15
N THR A 111 37.53 6.35 -13.00
CA THR A 111 37.92 7.34 -14.02
C THR A 111 38.49 8.59 -13.37
N GLN A 112 37.78 9.18 -12.40
CA GLN A 112 38.22 10.36 -11.67
C GLN A 112 39.53 10.12 -10.91
N ASN A 113 39.68 8.95 -10.30
CA ASN A 113 40.92 8.60 -9.61
C ASN A 113 42.09 8.47 -10.60
N ARG A 114 41.87 7.89 -11.78
CA ARG A 114 42.90 7.83 -12.84
C ARG A 114 43.28 9.22 -13.33
N GLU A 115 42.31 10.10 -13.59
CA GLU A 115 42.56 11.50 -13.97
C GLU A 115 43.34 12.25 -12.89
N PHE A 116 42.96 12.08 -11.63
CA PHE A 116 43.67 12.66 -10.50
C PHE A 116 45.13 12.19 -10.41
N GLN A 117 45.38 10.88 -10.58
CA GLN A 117 46.73 10.32 -10.58
C GLN A 117 47.59 10.88 -11.74
N LEU A 118 47.01 11.01 -12.94
CA LEU A 118 47.70 11.60 -14.09
C LEU A 118 48.04 13.07 -13.86
N GLU A 119 47.11 13.86 -13.31
CA GLU A 119 47.37 15.26 -13.02
C GLU A 119 48.41 15.42 -11.90
N MET A 120 48.38 14.56 -10.88
CA MET A 120 49.42 14.51 -9.84
C MET A 120 50.81 14.23 -10.43
N GLN A 121 50.93 13.26 -11.34
CA GLN A 121 52.20 12.98 -12.02
C GLN A 121 52.67 14.16 -12.88
N ARG A 122 51.74 14.81 -13.59
CA ARG A 122 52.03 16.00 -14.39
C ARG A 122 52.52 17.17 -13.55
N LEU A 123 51.92 17.39 -12.38
CA LEU A 123 52.33 18.43 -11.44
C LEU A 123 53.71 18.11 -10.84
N ASP A 124 53.97 16.86 -10.45
CA ASP A 124 55.28 16.42 -9.95
C ASP A 124 56.40 16.63 -10.99
N GLU A 125 56.14 16.31 -12.27
CA GLU A 125 57.09 16.54 -13.36
C GLU A 125 57.38 18.03 -13.59
N LYS A 126 56.34 18.89 -13.54
CA LYS A 126 56.52 20.35 -13.60
C LYS A 126 57.33 20.88 -12.42
N CYS A 127 57.09 20.41 -11.20
CA CYS A 127 57.88 20.78 -10.03
C CYS A 127 59.36 20.42 -10.23
N ARG A 128 59.65 19.18 -10.66
CA ARG A 128 61.03 18.75 -10.95
C ARG A 128 61.70 19.58 -12.04
N GLN A 129 60.95 19.96 -13.07
CA GLN A 129 61.48 20.81 -14.13
C GLN A 129 61.86 22.20 -13.59
N VAL A 130 60.97 22.83 -12.82
CA VAL A 130 61.23 24.13 -12.19
C VAL A 130 62.42 24.05 -11.23
N ASP A 131 62.50 23.01 -10.41
CA ASP A 131 63.63 22.79 -9.49
C ASP A 131 64.96 22.68 -10.26
N LYS A 132 64.98 21.96 -11.38
CA LYS A 132 66.15 21.85 -12.24
C LYS A 132 66.54 23.19 -12.86
N GLU A 133 65.59 23.93 -13.41
CA GLU A 133 65.83 25.26 -13.98
C GLU A 133 66.37 26.24 -12.91
N MET A 134 65.88 26.15 -11.67
CA MET A 134 66.38 26.93 -10.54
C MET A 134 67.83 26.56 -10.18
N MET A 135 68.16 25.27 -10.12
CA MET A 135 69.53 24.81 -9.89
C MET A 135 70.50 25.25 -11.00
N ASP A 136 70.09 25.11 -12.26
CA ASP A 136 70.88 25.52 -13.42
C ASP A 136 71.14 27.04 -13.39
N PHE A 137 70.11 27.83 -13.04
CA PHE A 137 70.22 29.28 -12.87
C PHE A 137 71.16 29.66 -11.71
N GLU A 138 71.05 28.99 -10.56
CA GLU A 138 71.93 29.23 -9.41
C GLU A 138 73.39 28.91 -9.74
N HIS A 139 73.63 27.78 -10.42
CA HIS A 139 74.97 27.39 -10.86
C HIS A 139 75.56 28.41 -11.86
N ALA A 140 74.78 28.84 -12.86
CA ALA A 140 75.20 29.87 -13.82
C ALA A 140 75.51 31.21 -13.12
N LYS A 141 74.69 31.60 -12.15
CA LYS A 141 74.91 32.80 -11.32
C LYS A 141 76.22 32.70 -10.53
N GLN A 142 76.49 31.56 -9.90
CA GLN A 142 77.75 31.35 -9.17
C GLN A 142 78.97 31.43 -10.10
N GLN A 143 78.93 30.79 -11.28
CA GLN A 143 80.01 30.86 -12.26
C GLN A 143 80.25 32.29 -12.76
N PHE A 144 79.19 33.06 -13.01
CA PHE A 144 79.29 34.47 -13.40
C PHE A 144 79.95 35.32 -12.30
N LEU A 145 79.60 35.10 -11.04
CA LEU A 145 80.22 35.81 -9.92
C LEU A 145 81.71 35.48 -9.78
N LEU A 146 82.09 34.21 -9.95
CA LEU A 146 83.49 33.75 -9.90
C LEU A 146 84.35 34.31 -11.05
N THR A 147 83.77 34.46 -12.25
CA THR A 147 84.49 35.07 -13.40
C THR A 147 84.67 36.58 -13.25
N LYS A 148 83.74 37.27 -12.57
CA LYS A 148 83.88 38.70 -12.21
C LYS A 148 84.96 38.95 -11.16
N THR A 149 85.13 38.06 -10.18
CA THR A 149 86.15 38.22 -9.13
C THR A 149 87.56 37.90 -9.62
N LYS A 150 87.74 37.02 -10.61
CA LYS A 150 89.05 36.72 -11.23
C LYS A 150 89.57 37.77 -12.22
N LYS A 151 88.72 38.71 -12.66
CA LYS A 151 89.08 39.80 -13.61
C LYS A 151 89.41 41.14 -12.92
N LYS A 152 89.45 41.17 -11.59
CA LYS A 152 89.99 42.27 -10.78
C LYS A 152 91.33 41.85 -10.19
#